data_AF-A0ABD5J0B0-F1
#
_entry.id   AF-A0ABD5J0B0-F1
#
_cell.length_a   1.000
_cell.length_b   1.000
_cell.length_c   1.000
_cell.angle_alpha   90.00
_cell.angle_beta   90.00
_cell.angle_gamma   90.00
#
_symmetry.space_group_name_H-M   'P 1'
#
loop_
_entity.id
_entity.type
_entity.pdbx_description
1 polymer ?
#
loop_
_entity_poly.entity_id
_entity_poly.type
_entity_poly.pdbx_seq_one_letter_code
_entity_poly.pdbx_strand_id
1 'polypeptide(L)'
;MAKYHRIVIDGMAYYQEYSYGLDSYGDMLSEDELVQLLLEEVVEEEIEINKRDIEAALRRIPDREDRNILQNYILYLERISQE
;
A
#
# COMPACT_ATOMS: atom_id res chain seq x y z
N MET A 1 6.52 6.10 14.14
CA MET A 1 6.08 6.95 13.03
C MET A 1 6.62 8.35 13.22
N ALA A 2 7.47 8.75 12.28
CA ALA A 2 7.92 10.12 12.14
C ALA A 2 6.73 11.07 11.93
N LYS A 3 6.90 12.35 12.27
CA LYS A 3 5.91 13.40 11.98
C LYS A 3 6.48 14.35 10.94
N TYR A 4 5.65 14.68 9.96
CA TYR A 4 6.01 15.58 8.88
C TYR A 4 5.23 16.88 8.98
N HIS A 5 5.90 18.00 8.71
CA HIS A 5 5.25 19.28 8.51
C HIS A 5 5.02 19.50 7.01
N ARG A 6 3.84 20.00 6.66
CA ARG A 6 3.51 20.41 5.30
C ARG A 6 3.88 21.88 5.10
N ILE A 7 4.62 22.15 4.04
CA ILE A 7 5.11 23.47 3.65
C ILE A 7 4.54 23.78 2.27
N VAL A 8 4.01 24.98 2.07
CA VAL A 8 3.43 25.40 0.79
C VAL A 8 4.20 26.60 0.26
N ILE A 9 4.80 26.46 -0.92
CA ILE A 9 5.59 27.51 -1.61
C ILE A 9 5.00 27.65 -3.01
N ASP A 10 4.55 28.85 -3.37
CA ASP A 10 3.94 29.15 -4.68
C ASP A 10 2.81 28.18 -5.09
N GLY A 11 2.07 27.68 -4.11
CA GLY A 11 0.97 26.71 -4.31
C GLY A 11 1.43 25.26 -4.43
N MET A 12 2.72 24.98 -4.46
CA MET A 12 3.28 23.62 -4.43
C MET A 12 3.49 23.17 -2.99
N ALA A 13 3.06 21.94 -2.69
CA ALA A 13 3.19 21.34 -1.36
C ALA A 13 4.45 20.49 -1.27
N TYR A 14 5.15 20.65 -0.15
CA TYR A 14 6.33 19.89 0.24
C TYR A 14 6.18 19.43 1.68
N TYR A 15 6.97 18.43 2.06
CA TYR A 15 6.91 17.80 3.36
C TYR A 15 8.31 17.65 3.93
N GLN A 16 8.47 17.92 5.23
CA GLN A 16 9.73 17.71 5.92
C GLN A 16 9.49 16.98 7.23
N GLU A 17 10.31 15.97 7.51
CA GLU A 17 10.33 15.34 8.82
C GLU A 17 10.82 16.35 9.86
N TYR A 18 10.15 16.40 11.01
CA TYR A 18 10.59 17.23 12.13
C TYR A 18 11.08 16.36 13.29
N SER A 19 12.37 16.48 13.59
CA SER A 19 13.00 15.79 14.71
C SER A 19 12.90 16.62 15.98
N TYR A 20 11.92 16.31 16.84
CA TYR A 20 11.74 16.97 18.13
C TYR A 20 12.97 16.85 19.05
N GLY A 21 13.79 15.81 18.88
CA GLY A 21 14.99 15.60 19.70
C GLY A 21 16.17 16.50 19.32
N LEU A 22 16.25 16.90 18.05
CA LEU A 22 17.34 17.72 17.52
C LEU A 22 16.89 19.14 17.15
N ASP A 23 15.59 19.43 17.29
CA ASP A 23 14.95 20.68 16.86
C ASP A 23 15.33 21.07 15.43
N SER A 24 15.27 20.08 14.52
CA SER A 24 15.74 20.23 13.15
C SER A 24 14.79 19.60 12.15
N TYR A 25 14.84 20.12 10.92
CA TYR A 25 14.14 19.58 9.77
C TYR A 25 15.05 18.66 8.96
N GLY A 26 14.47 17.58 8.44
CA GLY A 26 15.09 16.73 7.43
C GLY A 26 14.96 17.31 6.02
N ASP A 27 15.18 16.45 5.03
CA ASP A 27 15.09 16.81 3.62
C ASP A 27 13.67 17.21 3.21
N MET A 28 13.59 18.07 2.20
CA MET A 28 12.33 18.52 1.61
C MET A 28 11.86 17.50 0.58
N LEU A 29 10.71 16.88 0.86
CA LEU A 29 10.11 15.85 0.05
C LEU A 29 8.88 16.41 -0.69
N SER A 30 8.68 15.98 -1.92
CA SER A 30 7.40 16.04 -2.59
C SER A 30 6.39 15.07 -1.97
N GLU A 31 5.14 15.15 -2.40
CA GLU A 31 4.09 14.22 -1.95
C GLU A 31 4.42 12.77 -2.34
N ASP A 32 4.85 12.54 -3.59
CA ASP A 32 5.18 11.21 -4.10
C ASP A 32 6.35 10.59 -3.32
N GLU A 33 7.38 11.37 -3.01
CA GLU A 33 8.53 10.93 -2.22
C GLU A 33 8.14 10.58 -0.78
N LEU A 34 7.29 11.40 -0.15
CA LEU A 34 6.80 11.10 1.20
C LEU A 34 5.95 9.81 1.20
N VAL A 35 5.04 9.66 0.23
CA VAL A 35 4.19 8.48 0.13
C VAL A 35 5.04 7.22 -0.06
N GLN A 36 6.03 7.25 -0.94
CA GLN A 36 6.92 6.11 -1.14
C GLN A 36 7.67 5.74 0.14
N LEU A 37 8.24 6.73 0.84
CA LEU A 37 8.96 6.50 2.09
C LEU A 37 8.04 5.89 3.17
N LEU A 38 6.82 6.41 3.30
CA LEU A 38 5.84 5.87 4.25
C LEU A 38 5.40 4.45 3.88
N LEU A 39 5.24 4.15 2.58
CA LEU A 39 4.94 2.80 2.12
C LEU A 39 6.07 1.83 2.47
N GLU A 40 7.34 2.21 2.30
CA GLU A 40 8.50 1.40 2.69
C GLU A 40 8.55 1.14 4.21
N GLU A 41 8.09 2.07 5.06
CA GLU A 41 8.04 1.87 6.53
C GLU A 41 6.90 0.92 6.95
N VAL A 42 5.76 0.94 6.26
CA VAL A 42 4.54 0.25 6.71
C VAL A 42 4.21 -1.04 5.95
N VAL A 43 4.74 -1.21 4.74
CA VAL A 43 4.53 -2.42 3.92
C VAL A 43 5.60 -3.44 4.27
N GLU A 44 5.21 -4.49 4.99
CA GLU A 44 6.12 -5.56 5.42
C GLU A 44 6.51 -6.51 4.28
N GLU A 45 5.57 -6.81 3.39
CA GLU A 45 5.75 -7.76 2.30
C GLU A 45 4.95 -7.35 1.07
N GLU A 46 5.58 -7.44 -0.11
CA GLU A 46 4.89 -7.38 -1.39
C GLU A 46 4.51 -8.80 -1.80
N ILE A 47 3.20 -9.08 -1.85
CA ILE A 47 2.68 -10.39 -2.24
C ILE A 47 2.29 -10.34 -3.71
N GLU A 48 3.13 -10.90 -4.59
CA GLU A 48 2.82 -11.04 -6.00
C GLU A 48 1.91 -12.26 -6.24
N ILE A 49 0.74 -12.02 -6.80
CA ILE A 49 -0.28 -13.05 -7.01
C ILE A 49 -0.51 -13.31 -8.50
N ASN A 50 -0.22 -14.53 -8.94
CA ASN A 50 -0.56 -14.98 -10.29
C ASN A 50 -1.97 -15.59 -10.33
N LYS A 51 -2.89 -14.91 -11.03
CA LYS A 51 -4.29 -15.34 -11.17
C LYS A 51 -4.44 -16.75 -11.75
N ARG A 52 -3.56 -17.16 -12.68
CA ARG A 52 -3.62 -18.50 -13.28
C ARG A 52 -3.27 -19.59 -12.27
N ASP A 53 -2.32 -19.31 -11.38
CA ASP A 53 -1.90 -20.24 -10.34
C ASP A 53 -3.01 -20.39 -9.28
N ILE A 54 -3.69 -19.30 -8.93
CA ILE A 54 -4.88 -19.38 -8.08
C ILE A 54 -6.00 -20.18 -8.74
N GLU A 55 -6.34 -19.89 -10.00
CA GLU A 55 -7.38 -20.64 -10.71
C GLU A 55 -7.06 -22.14 -10.78
N ALA A 56 -5.78 -22.49 -11.00
CA ALA A 56 -5.32 -23.87 -10.99
C ALA A 56 -5.44 -24.51 -9.59
N ALA A 57 -5.09 -23.78 -8.53
CA ALA A 57 -5.23 -24.22 -7.15
C ALA A 57 -6.71 -24.45 -6.76
N LEU A 58 -7.59 -23.51 -7.10
CA LEU A 58 -9.02 -23.59 -6.83
C LEU A 58 -9.69 -24.79 -7.51
N ARG A 59 -9.28 -25.13 -8.74
CA ARG A 59 -9.80 -26.30 -9.45
C ARG A 59 -9.46 -27.61 -8.74
N ARG A 60 -8.39 -27.64 -7.93
CA ARG A 60 -7.95 -28.82 -7.17
C ARG A 60 -8.70 -29.00 -5.84
N ILE A 61 -9.44 -28.00 -5.38
CA ILE A 61 -10.27 -28.10 -4.17
C ILE A 61 -11.49 -28.98 -4.49
N PRO A 62 -11.67 -30.15 -3.82
CA PRO A 62 -12.75 -31.07 -4.13
C PRO A 62 -14.12 -30.52 -3.76
N ASP A 63 -14.18 -29.77 -2.65
CA ASP A 63 -15.40 -29.16 -2.16
C ASP A 63 -15.81 -27.98 -3.04
N ARG A 64 -17.07 -27.99 -3.48
CA ARG A 64 -17.61 -26.97 -4.38
C ARG A 64 -17.96 -25.67 -3.66
N GLU A 65 -18.39 -25.76 -2.40
CA GLU A 65 -18.75 -24.61 -1.58
C GLU A 65 -17.50 -23.81 -1.23
N ASP A 66 -16.45 -24.48 -0.76
CA ASP A 66 -15.15 -23.85 -0.48
C ASP A 66 -14.57 -23.14 -1.72
N ARG A 67 -14.67 -23.80 -2.89
CA ARG A 67 -14.24 -23.20 -4.16
C ARG A 67 -15.02 -21.94 -4.49
N ASN A 68 -16.33 -21.95 -4.32
CA ASN A 68 -17.18 -20.79 -4.61
C ASN A 68 -16.88 -19.62 -3.66
N ILE A 69 -16.68 -19.91 -2.36
CA ILE A 69 -16.35 -18.89 -1.35
C ILE A 69 -15.05 -18.18 -1.74
N LEU A 70 -13.99 -18.94 -2.06
CA LEU A 70 -12.71 -18.37 -2.44
C LEU A 70 -12.77 -17.60 -3.77
N GLN A 71 -13.51 -18.09 -4.76
CA GLN A 71 -13.72 -17.36 -6.02
C GLN A 71 -14.43 -16.03 -5.80
N ASN A 72 -15.48 -16.01 -4.98
CA ASN A 72 -16.19 -14.77 -4.65
C ASN A 72 -15.30 -13.79 -3.88
N TYR A 73 -14.45 -14.30 -2.99
CA TYR A 73 -13.50 -13.47 -2.24
C TYR A 73 -12.45 -12.82 -3.17
N ILE A 74 -11.93 -13.56 -4.14
CA ILE A 74 -10.99 -13.01 -5.14
C ILE A 74 -11.66 -11.92 -5.98
N LEU A 75 -12.88 -12.17 -6.47
CA LEU A 75 -13.63 -11.16 -7.23
C LEU A 75 -13.89 -9.88 -6.42
N TYR A 76 -14.11 -10.02 -5.12
CA TYR A 76 -14.27 -8.89 -4.21
C TYR A 76 -12.96 -8.09 -4.07
N LEU A 77 -11.83 -8.75 -3.89
CA LEU A 77 -10.51 -8.10 -3.82
C LEU A 77 -10.18 -7.36 -5.13
N GLU A 78 -10.47 -7.98 -6.28
CA GLU A 78 -10.27 -7.34 -7.60
C GLU A 78 -11.14 -6.08 -7.77
N ARG A 79 -12.37 -6.09 -7.26
CA ARG A 79 -13.27 -4.93 -7.33
C ARG A 79 -12.74 -3.76 -6.50
N ILE A 80 -12.28 -4.02 -5.27
CA ILE A 80 -11.74 -2.97 -4.39
C ILE A 80 -10.47 -2.37 -4.96
N SER A 81 -9.62 -3.18 -5.60
CA SER A 81 -8.38 -2.69 -6.21
C SER A 81 -8.60 -1.72 -7.39
N GLN A 82 -9.83 -1.60 -7.92
CA GLN A 82 -10.17 -0.72 -9.05
C GLN A 82 -10.97 0.53 -8.63
N GLU A 83 -11.31 0.66 -7.35
CA GLU A 83 -12.00 1.82 -6.75
C GLU A 83 -10.99 2.77 -6.10
#